data_AF-U6DF12-F1
#
_entry.id   AF-U6DF12-F1
#
_cell.length_a   1.000
_cell.length_b   1.000
_cell.length_c   1.000
_cell.angle_alpha   90.00
_cell.angle_beta   90.00
_cell.angle_gamma   90.00
#
_symmetry.space_group_name_H-M   'P 1'
#
loop_
_entity.id
_entity.type
_entity.pdbx_description
1 polymer ?
#
loop_
_entity_poly.entity_id
_entity_poly.type
_entity_poly.pdbx_seq_one_letter_code
_entity_poly.pdbx_strand_id
1 'polypeptide(L)'
;MFFLLFPLDVKSGSYTVLQVVEALGSSLENPEPRTRARGIQLLSQVLLQCQSLLLEKEVVHLILFYENRLKDHHLVIPSVLQGLRALSLCVALPPGLAVSVLKAIFQEVHVQSLLQVDRHTVYSIITNFMQTREEELKGLGADFTFGFIQVMDGEKDPRNLLVAFRIVHDLISRDYSLGPFVEELFEVTSCYFPIDFTPPPNDPHGIQREDLILSLRAVLASTPRFAEFLLPLLIEKVDSEILSAKLDSLQTLNACCAVYGQKELKDFLPSLWASIRREVFQTASERVEADGLAALHSLTACLSRSVLRADAEDLLDSFLSNILQDCRHHLCEPDMKLVWPSAKLLQAAAGASARACDHITSNVLPLLLEQFHKHGQ
;
A
#
# COMPACT_ATOMS: atom_id res chain seq x y z
N MET A 1 38.72 21.02 -14.20
CA MET A 1 38.68 22.08 -13.18
C MET A 1 37.57 23.12 -13.44
N PHE A 2 37.28 23.49 -14.69
CA PHE A 2 36.19 24.44 -15.01
C PHE A 2 34.76 23.98 -14.64
N PHE A 3 34.46 22.69 -14.67
CA PHE A 3 33.08 22.20 -14.52
C PHE A 3 32.54 22.17 -13.07
N LEU A 4 33.39 22.30 -12.05
CA LEU A 4 32.98 22.20 -10.63
C LEU A 4 32.31 23.47 -10.08
N LEU A 5 32.43 24.60 -10.78
CA LEU A 5 31.89 25.89 -10.34
C LEU A 5 30.51 26.22 -10.93
N PHE A 6 30.04 25.48 -11.94
CA PHE A 6 28.78 25.79 -12.62
C PHE A 6 27.56 26.00 -11.71
N PRO A 7 27.32 25.20 -10.65
CA PRO A 7 26.20 25.46 -9.75
C PRO A 7 26.32 26.81 -9.01
N LEU A 8 27.53 27.20 -8.59
CA LEU A 8 27.77 28.49 -7.91
C LEU A 8 27.70 29.65 -8.90
N ASP A 9 28.22 29.43 -10.10
CA ASP A 9 28.23 30.39 -11.18
C ASP A 9 26.82 30.69 -11.72
N VAL A 10 25.95 29.68 -11.80
CA VAL A 10 24.53 29.88 -12.14
C VAL A 10 23.79 30.59 -11.01
N LYS A 11 24.01 30.19 -9.75
CA LYS A 11 23.38 30.87 -8.59
C LYS A 11 23.80 32.33 -8.44
N SER A 12 25.03 32.67 -8.81
CA SER A 12 25.55 34.05 -8.79
C SER A 12 25.15 34.86 -10.04
N GLY A 13 24.51 34.24 -11.03
CA GLY A 13 24.14 34.87 -12.30
C GLY A 13 25.33 35.06 -13.27
N SER A 14 26.50 34.50 -12.95
CA SER A 14 27.68 34.55 -13.81
C SER A 14 27.49 33.74 -15.10
N TYR A 15 26.67 32.69 -15.05
CA TYR A 15 26.26 31.89 -16.20
C TYR A 15 24.75 31.64 -16.17
N THR A 16 24.16 31.57 -17.36
CA THR A 16 22.78 31.09 -17.55
C THR A 16 22.76 29.57 -17.74
N VAL A 17 21.63 28.92 -17.49
CA VAL A 17 21.48 27.48 -17.75
C VAL A 17 21.68 27.16 -19.23
N LEU A 18 21.25 28.05 -20.13
CA LEU A 18 21.48 27.94 -21.56
C LEU A 18 22.99 27.87 -21.89
N GLN A 19 23.81 28.76 -21.33
CA GLN A 19 25.26 28.75 -21.55
C GLN A 19 25.91 27.46 -21.03
N VAL A 20 25.39 26.88 -19.93
CA VAL A 20 25.86 25.58 -19.44
C VAL A 20 25.52 24.47 -20.43
N VAL A 21 24.29 24.45 -20.97
CA VAL A 21 23.86 23.47 -21.97
C VAL A 21 24.70 23.59 -23.25
N GLU A 22 24.92 24.80 -23.75
CA GLU A 22 25.76 25.07 -24.93
C GLU A 22 27.21 24.61 -24.72
N ALA A 23 27.79 24.90 -23.55
CA ALA A 23 29.14 24.47 -23.20
C ALA A 23 29.26 22.93 -23.13
N LEU A 24 28.18 22.24 -22.75
CA LEU A 24 28.13 20.78 -22.70
C LEU A 24 27.84 20.13 -24.06
N GLY A 25 27.43 20.89 -25.09
CA GLY A 25 26.95 20.37 -26.37
C GLY A 25 27.84 19.29 -26.99
N SER A 26 29.16 19.52 -27.05
CA SER A 26 30.11 18.52 -27.60
C SER A 26 30.15 17.19 -26.84
N SER A 27 29.88 17.22 -25.53
CA SER A 27 29.78 16.01 -24.70
C SER A 27 28.41 15.33 -24.84
N LEU A 28 27.33 16.10 -25.01
CA LEU A 28 25.96 15.63 -25.13
C LEU A 28 25.68 14.96 -26.49
N GLU A 29 26.39 15.37 -27.54
CA GLU A 29 26.29 14.82 -28.90
C GLU A 29 27.39 13.78 -29.22
N ASN A 30 28.26 13.47 -28.25
CA ASN A 30 29.37 12.55 -28.47
C ASN A 30 28.84 11.14 -28.83
N PRO A 31 29.44 10.42 -29.78
CA PRO A 31 29.00 9.06 -30.14
C PRO A 31 29.16 8.05 -28.99
N GLU A 32 30.07 8.28 -28.04
CA GLU A 32 30.29 7.38 -26.90
C GLU A 32 29.24 7.58 -25.78
N PRO A 33 28.46 6.54 -25.42
CA PRO A 33 27.41 6.65 -24.40
C PRO A 33 27.91 7.13 -23.02
N ARG A 34 29.11 6.71 -22.62
CA ARG A 34 29.72 7.12 -21.33
C ARG A 34 30.06 8.60 -21.28
N THR A 35 30.38 9.20 -22.42
CA THR A 35 30.69 10.63 -22.50
C THR A 35 29.40 11.44 -22.44
N ARG A 36 28.34 11.01 -23.13
CA ARG A 36 27.00 11.59 -22.99
C ARG A 36 26.47 11.48 -21.56
N ALA A 37 26.57 10.30 -20.95
CA ALA A 37 26.08 10.04 -19.59
C ALA A 37 26.72 11.00 -18.57
N ARG A 38 28.03 11.28 -18.68
CA ARG A 38 28.74 12.24 -17.83
C ARG A 38 28.32 13.69 -18.07
N GLY A 39 28.14 14.09 -19.33
CA GLY A 39 27.62 15.41 -19.68
C GLY A 39 26.22 15.65 -19.11
N ILE A 40 25.32 14.70 -19.30
CA ILE A 40 23.95 14.77 -18.76
C ILE A 40 23.96 14.72 -17.23
N GLN A 41 24.81 13.90 -16.61
CA GLN A 41 24.91 13.84 -15.16
C GLN A 41 25.28 15.18 -14.55
N LEU A 42 26.27 15.86 -15.15
CA LEU A 42 26.68 17.19 -14.71
C LEU A 42 25.54 18.21 -14.91
N LEU A 43 24.86 18.19 -16.05
CA LEU A 43 23.70 19.04 -16.28
C LEU A 43 22.61 18.80 -15.22
N SER A 44 22.28 17.54 -14.93
CA SER A 44 21.29 17.15 -13.92
C SER A 44 21.68 17.63 -12.51
N GLN A 45 22.97 17.60 -12.17
CA GLN A 45 23.49 18.14 -10.90
C GLN A 45 23.35 19.67 -10.82
N VAL A 46 23.62 20.39 -11.91
CA VAL A 46 23.42 21.84 -11.99
C VAL A 46 21.93 22.17 -11.83
N LEU A 47 21.04 21.46 -12.54
CA LEU A 47 19.60 21.66 -12.46
C LEU A 47 19.07 21.41 -11.05
N LEU A 48 19.51 20.36 -10.37
CA LEU A 48 19.08 20.06 -9.00
C LEU A 48 19.39 21.21 -8.02
N GLN A 49 20.45 21.96 -8.27
CA GLN A 49 20.85 23.11 -7.47
C GLN A 49 20.15 24.42 -7.87
N CYS A 50 19.62 24.50 -9.09
CA CYS A 50 19.13 25.75 -9.70
C CYS A 50 17.66 25.68 -10.13
N GLN A 51 16.93 24.61 -9.80
CA GLN A 51 15.57 24.34 -10.26
C GLN A 51 14.59 25.51 -9.99
N SER A 52 14.74 26.22 -8.88
CA SER A 52 13.91 27.37 -8.51
C SER A 52 14.18 28.65 -9.32
N LEU A 53 15.28 28.69 -10.08
CA LEU A 53 15.69 29.84 -10.89
C LEU A 53 15.32 29.69 -12.37
N LEU A 54 14.81 28.52 -12.78
CA LEU A 54 14.48 28.24 -14.17
C LEU A 54 13.23 28.99 -14.60
N LEU A 55 13.30 29.61 -15.78
CA LEU A 55 12.15 30.21 -16.43
C LEU A 55 11.29 29.13 -17.07
N GLU A 56 9.98 29.37 -17.16
CA GLU A 56 9.02 28.45 -17.75
C GLU A 56 9.44 27.95 -19.14
N LYS A 57 9.91 28.85 -20.01
CA LYS A 57 10.41 28.49 -21.34
C LYS A 57 11.62 27.56 -21.28
N GLU A 58 12.52 27.74 -20.33
CA GLU A 58 13.70 26.88 -20.17
C GLU A 58 13.27 25.48 -19.71
N VAL A 59 12.33 25.41 -18.75
CA VAL A 59 11.77 24.14 -18.26
C VAL A 59 11.17 23.33 -19.41
N VAL A 60 10.39 23.95 -20.31
CA VAL A 60 9.83 23.29 -21.50
C VAL A 60 10.92 22.64 -22.35
N HIS A 61 11.93 23.40 -22.74
CA HIS A 61 12.99 22.91 -23.62
C HIS A 61 13.83 21.81 -22.94
N LEU A 62 14.11 21.97 -21.64
CA LEU A 62 14.83 20.97 -20.87
C LEU A 62 14.03 19.67 -20.77
N ILE A 63 12.73 19.72 -20.46
CA ILE A 63 11.89 18.53 -20.39
C ILE A 63 11.89 17.79 -21.73
N LEU A 64 11.65 18.49 -22.86
CA LEU A 64 11.66 17.88 -24.19
C LEU A 64 13.03 17.25 -24.51
N PHE A 65 14.13 17.91 -24.12
CA PHE A 65 15.47 17.36 -24.26
C PHE A 65 15.63 16.07 -23.44
N TYR A 66 15.28 16.08 -22.16
CA TYR A 66 15.43 14.92 -21.28
C TYR A 66 14.52 13.76 -21.71
N GLU A 67 13.28 14.02 -22.11
CA GLU A 67 12.38 13.00 -22.69
C GLU A 67 12.99 12.34 -23.92
N ASN A 68 13.55 13.13 -24.84
CA ASN A 68 14.25 12.58 -26.02
C ASN A 68 15.51 11.77 -25.63
N ARG A 69 16.16 12.10 -24.51
CA ARG A 69 17.31 11.35 -23.99
C ARG A 69 16.93 10.08 -23.21
N LEU A 70 15.67 9.89 -22.81
CA LEU A 70 15.22 8.60 -22.26
C LEU A 70 15.34 7.46 -23.28
N LYS A 71 15.28 7.79 -24.57
CA LYS A 71 15.43 6.86 -25.71
C LYS A 71 16.88 6.53 -26.05
N ASP A 72 17.84 7.08 -25.29
CA ASP A 72 19.26 6.83 -25.49
C ASP A 72 19.68 5.48 -24.87
N HIS A 73 20.97 5.17 -24.95
CA HIS A 73 21.57 3.97 -24.40
C HIS A 73 21.31 3.84 -22.89
N HIS A 74 21.12 2.63 -22.40
CA HIS A 74 20.81 2.33 -20.98
C HIS A 74 21.81 2.87 -19.94
N LEU A 75 23.02 3.27 -20.35
CA LEU A 75 24.04 3.88 -19.49
C LEU A 75 23.79 5.37 -19.24
N VAL A 76 22.96 5.98 -20.08
CA VAL A 76 22.63 7.41 -20.07
C VAL A 76 21.36 7.67 -19.26
N ILE A 77 20.40 6.72 -19.31
CA ILE A 77 19.09 6.81 -18.65
C ILE A 77 19.17 7.22 -17.17
N PRO A 78 20.06 6.68 -16.32
CA PRO A 78 20.19 7.13 -14.93
C PRO A 78 20.43 8.63 -14.77
N SER A 79 21.32 9.20 -15.58
CA SER A 79 21.63 10.63 -15.57
C SER A 79 20.43 11.46 -16.04
N VAL A 80 19.66 10.94 -17.00
CA VAL A 80 18.45 11.57 -17.52
C VAL A 80 17.37 11.63 -16.45
N LEU A 81 17.11 10.52 -15.75
CA LEU A 81 16.14 10.45 -14.65
C LEU A 81 16.49 11.42 -13.52
N GLN A 82 17.78 11.60 -13.19
CA GLN A 82 18.19 12.59 -12.18
C GLN A 82 17.83 14.03 -12.59
N GLY A 83 17.91 14.36 -13.88
CA GLY A 83 17.53 15.67 -14.40
C GLY A 83 16.01 15.85 -14.41
N LEU A 84 15.25 14.83 -14.81
CA LEU A 84 13.79 14.84 -14.70
C LEU A 84 13.33 14.96 -13.25
N ARG A 85 14.04 14.35 -12.29
CA ARG A 85 13.79 14.56 -10.85
C ARG A 85 14.00 16.01 -10.45
N ALA A 86 15.08 16.66 -10.89
CA ALA A 86 15.30 18.08 -10.63
C ALA A 86 14.18 18.95 -11.23
N LEU A 87 13.77 18.66 -12.47
CA LEU A 87 12.71 19.39 -13.17
C LEU A 87 11.32 19.15 -12.55
N SER A 88 11.06 17.98 -11.97
CA SER A 88 9.81 17.67 -11.26
C SER A 88 9.59 18.51 -9.99
N LEU A 89 10.66 19.14 -9.47
CA LEU A 89 10.60 20.05 -8.32
C LEU A 89 10.32 21.51 -8.71
N CYS A 90 10.33 21.83 -10.02
CA CYS A 90 10.17 23.18 -10.52
C CYS A 90 8.74 23.70 -10.34
N VAL A 91 8.60 24.89 -9.76
CA VAL A 91 7.30 25.55 -9.60
C VAL A 91 6.76 26.07 -10.94
N ALA A 92 7.64 26.59 -11.80
CA ALA A 92 7.32 27.15 -13.11
C ALA A 92 7.15 26.08 -14.21
N LEU A 93 6.52 24.95 -13.88
CA LEU A 93 6.19 23.89 -14.83
C LEU A 93 4.83 24.19 -15.50
N PRO A 94 4.78 24.36 -16.84
CA PRO A 94 3.52 24.50 -17.57
C PRO A 94 2.58 23.31 -17.39
N PRO A 95 1.26 23.53 -17.45
CA PRO A 95 0.28 22.45 -17.50
C PRO A 95 0.56 21.49 -18.67
N GLY A 96 0.37 20.21 -18.44
CA GLY A 96 0.56 19.13 -19.41
C GLY A 96 1.96 18.55 -19.43
N LEU A 97 3.00 19.26 -18.96
CA LEU A 97 4.36 18.71 -18.96
C LEU A 97 4.57 17.64 -17.88
N ALA A 98 3.91 17.73 -16.72
CA ALA A 98 3.96 16.66 -15.72
C ALA A 98 3.44 15.33 -16.31
N VAL A 99 2.31 15.42 -17.02
CA VAL A 99 1.70 14.30 -17.75
C VAL A 99 2.63 13.77 -18.85
N SER A 100 3.24 14.66 -19.64
CA SER A 100 4.20 14.29 -20.70
C SER A 100 5.38 13.50 -20.12
N VAL A 101 6.00 14.00 -19.05
CA VAL A 101 7.14 13.36 -18.41
C VAL A 101 6.79 11.97 -17.90
N LEU A 102 5.64 11.82 -17.22
CA LEU A 102 5.21 10.52 -16.70
C LEU A 102 4.93 9.53 -17.83
N LYS A 103 4.23 9.95 -18.90
CA LYS A 103 4.01 9.10 -20.08
C LYS A 103 5.33 8.65 -20.70
N ALA A 104 6.29 9.56 -20.86
CA ALA A 104 7.59 9.24 -21.42
C ALA A 104 8.36 8.24 -20.54
N ILE A 105 8.31 8.38 -19.21
CA ILE A 105 8.92 7.43 -18.28
C ILE A 105 8.26 6.06 -18.41
N PHE A 106 6.93 5.98 -18.35
CA PHE A 106 6.22 4.70 -18.42
C PHE A 106 6.43 3.98 -19.76
N GLN A 107 6.58 4.74 -20.85
CA GLN A 107 6.77 4.17 -22.18
C GLN A 107 8.21 3.72 -22.47
N GLU A 108 9.21 4.50 -22.03
CA GLU A 108 10.59 4.32 -22.49
C GLU A 108 11.50 3.65 -21.45
N VAL A 109 11.09 3.60 -20.17
CA VAL A 109 11.96 3.15 -19.07
C VAL A 109 11.47 1.82 -18.49
N HIS A 110 12.27 0.76 -18.67
CA HIS A 110 12.06 -0.51 -17.99
C HIS A 110 12.64 -0.47 -16.56
N VAL A 111 11.83 -0.05 -15.59
CA VAL A 111 12.24 0.28 -14.22
C VAL A 111 12.94 -0.87 -13.51
N GLN A 112 12.51 -2.10 -13.73
CA GLN A 112 13.06 -3.30 -13.11
C GLN A 112 14.53 -3.54 -13.49
N SER A 113 14.98 -3.04 -14.65
CA SER A 113 16.38 -3.12 -15.08
C SER A 113 17.30 -2.07 -14.47
N LEU A 114 16.73 -1.05 -13.81
CA LEU A 114 17.50 0.03 -13.21
C LEU A 114 18.13 -0.40 -11.88
N LEU A 115 19.21 0.28 -11.50
CA LEU A 115 19.77 0.16 -10.16
C LEU A 115 18.79 0.71 -9.12
N GLN A 116 18.92 0.22 -7.89
CA GLN A 116 18.03 0.57 -6.78
C GLN A 116 17.88 2.09 -6.56
N VAL A 117 18.98 2.85 -6.61
CA VAL A 117 18.99 4.31 -6.46
C VAL A 117 18.30 5.02 -7.63
N ASP A 118 18.37 4.44 -8.83
CA ASP A 118 17.72 5.00 -10.01
C ASP A 118 16.22 4.71 -10.01
N ARG A 119 15.80 3.53 -9.53
CA ARG A 119 14.38 3.23 -9.26
C ARG A 119 13.80 4.21 -8.23
N HIS A 120 14.55 4.50 -7.15
CA HIS A 120 14.15 5.51 -6.16
C HIS A 120 13.92 6.89 -6.80
N THR A 121 14.73 7.24 -7.80
CA THR A 121 14.61 8.50 -8.55
C THR A 121 13.30 8.53 -9.35
N VAL A 122 12.88 7.41 -9.97
CA VAL A 122 11.58 7.29 -10.65
C VAL A 122 10.42 7.51 -9.67
N TYR A 123 10.42 6.81 -8.53
CA TYR A 123 9.38 7.01 -7.50
C TYR A 123 9.34 8.45 -6.96
N SER A 124 10.51 9.08 -6.84
CA SER A 124 10.61 10.49 -6.41
C SER A 124 9.96 11.43 -7.42
N ILE A 125 10.15 11.21 -8.73
CA ILE A 125 9.50 12.00 -9.78
C ILE A 125 7.98 11.88 -9.67
N ILE A 126 7.47 10.65 -9.53
CA ILE A 126 6.02 10.38 -9.44
C ILE A 126 5.43 11.09 -8.21
N THR A 127 6.08 10.94 -7.05
CA THR A 127 5.60 11.57 -5.80
C THR A 127 5.65 13.10 -5.85
N ASN A 128 6.68 13.70 -6.46
CA ASN A 128 6.75 15.15 -6.66
C ASN A 128 5.56 15.66 -7.49
N PHE A 129 5.20 14.96 -8.57
CA PHE A 129 4.06 15.35 -9.40
C PHE A 129 2.72 15.07 -8.72
N MET A 130 2.57 13.97 -7.97
CA MET A 130 1.36 13.74 -7.17
C MET A 130 1.14 14.83 -6.11
N GLN A 131 2.21 15.45 -5.60
CA GLN A 131 2.09 16.55 -4.64
C GLN A 131 1.73 17.89 -5.30
N THR A 132 2.26 18.17 -6.49
CA THR A 132 2.19 19.51 -7.10
C THR A 132 1.23 19.64 -8.27
N ARG A 133 0.83 18.52 -8.88
CA ARG A 133 0.09 18.45 -10.16
C ARG A 133 -1.03 17.40 -10.13
N GLU A 134 -1.66 17.22 -8.97
CA GLU A 134 -2.70 16.20 -8.74
C GLU A 134 -3.78 16.17 -9.82
N GLU A 135 -4.38 17.33 -10.13
CA GLU A 135 -5.46 17.45 -11.11
C GLU A 135 -5.02 17.00 -12.52
N GLU A 136 -3.78 17.30 -12.90
CA GLU A 136 -3.25 16.86 -14.20
C GLU A 136 -3.06 15.33 -14.24
N LEU A 137 -2.55 14.75 -13.14
CA LEU A 137 -2.38 13.31 -13.02
C LEU A 137 -3.73 12.59 -12.92
N LYS A 138 -4.75 13.18 -12.28
CA LYS A 138 -6.13 12.65 -12.31
C LYS A 138 -6.72 12.71 -13.72
N GLY A 139 -6.40 13.75 -14.48
CA GLY A 139 -6.79 13.91 -15.88
C GLY A 139 -6.24 12.82 -16.82
N LEU A 140 -5.19 12.08 -16.44
CA LEU A 140 -4.73 10.88 -17.15
C LEU A 140 -5.70 9.69 -17.02
N GLY A 141 -6.62 9.73 -16.05
CA GLY A 141 -7.52 8.62 -15.77
C GLY A 141 -6.76 7.35 -15.39
N ALA A 142 -7.28 6.21 -15.82
CA ALA A 142 -6.76 4.90 -15.46
C ALA A 142 -5.39 4.58 -16.06
N ASP A 143 -4.96 5.30 -17.10
CA ASP A 143 -3.63 5.12 -17.70
C ASP A 143 -2.51 5.46 -16.71
N PHE A 144 -2.73 6.40 -15.79
CA PHE A 144 -1.75 6.70 -14.74
C PHE A 144 -1.62 5.54 -13.75
N THR A 145 -2.73 4.97 -13.30
CA THR A 145 -2.74 3.79 -12.43
C THR A 145 -2.05 2.61 -13.11
N PHE A 146 -2.39 2.31 -14.36
CA PHE A 146 -1.76 1.23 -15.12
C PHE A 146 -0.26 1.44 -15.30
N GLY A 147 0.17 2.63 -15.71
CA GLY A 147 1.59 2.95 -15.84
C GLY A 147 2.34 2.80 -14.51
N PHE A 148 1.71 3.19 -13.40
CA PHE A 148 2.32 3.02 -12.08
C PHE A 148 2.42 1.55 -11.65
N ILE A 149 1.41 0.72 -11.94
CA ILE A 149 1.47 -0.73 -11.68
C ILE A 149 2.71 -1.33 -12.36
N GLN A 150 2.96 -0.99 -13.62
CA GLN A 150 4.12 -1.45 -14.37
C GLN A 150 5.46 -0.96 -13.79
N VAL A 151 5.49 0.26 -13.24
CA VAL A 151 6.69 0.81 -12.58
C VAL A 151 6.99 0.09 -11.27
N MET A 152 5.95 -0.23 -10.50
CA MET A 152 6.08 -0.85 -9.18
C MET A 152 6.44 -2.34 -9.24
N ASP A 153 6.03 -3.03 -10.30
CA ASP A 153 6.19 -4.47 -10.45
C ASP A 153 7.63 -4.93 -10.16
N GLY A 154 7.78 -5.92 -9.28
CA GLY A 154 9.05 -6.54 -8.95
C GLY A 154 10.03 -5.70 -8.12
N GLU A 155 9.61 -4.58 -7.49
CA GLU A 155 10.46 -3.86 -6.55
C GLU A 155 10.76 -4.72 -5.31
N LYS A 156 12.01 -4.69 -4.83
CA LYS A 156 12.48 -5.50 -3.70
C LYS A 156 13.16 -4.69 -2.62
N ASP A 157 13.60 -3.47 -2.93
CA ASP A 157 14.27 -2.63 -1.96
C ASP A 157 13.27 -2.00 -0.98
N PRO A 158 13.45 -2.17 0.34
CA PRO A 158 12.47 -1.72 1.34
C PRO A 158 12.26 -0.20 1.32
N ARG A 159 13.28 0.59 0.96
CA ARG A 159 13.16 2.06 0.87
C ARG A 159 12.23 2.46 -0.26
N ASN A 160 12.33 1.76 -1.39
CA ASN A 160 11.49 1.99 -2.55
C ASN A 160 10.07 1.46 -2.32
N LEU A 161 9.92 0.31 -1.66
CA LEU A 161 8.61 -0.27 -1.32
C LEU A 161 7.77 0.67 -0.45
N LEU A 162 8.35 1.31 0.57
CA LEU A 162 7.61 2.29 1.39
C LEU A 162 7.08 3.46 0.55
N VAL A 163 7.86 3.93 -0.43
CA VAL A 163 7.43 5.00 -1.34
C VAL A 163 6.34 4.48 -2.30
N ALA A 164 6.51 3.28 -2.84
CA ALA A 164 5.55 2.66 -3.75
C ALA A 164 4.21 2.41 -3.06
N PHE A 165 4.21 1.85 -1.84
CA PHE A 165 3.00 1.69 -1.03
C PHE A 165 2.31 3.02 -0.73
N ARG A 166 3.07 4.08 -0.42
CA ARG A 166 2.49 5.42 -0.26
C ARG A 166 1.82 5.90 -1.55
N ILE A 167 2.44 5.69 -2.72
CA ILE A 167 1.82 6.05 -4.00
C ILE A 167 0.51 5.28 -4.21
N VAL A 168 0.47 3.97 -3.95
CA VAL A 168 -0.78 3.19 -4.06
C VAL A 168 -1.84 3.70 -3.08
N HIS A 169 -1.46 3.95 -1.83
CA HIS A 169 -2.38 4.52 -0.84
C HIS A 169 -2.92 5.88 -1.29
N ASP A 170 -2.08 6.74 -1.88
CA ASP A 170 -2.49 8.05 -2.38
C ASP A 170 -3.40 7.92 -3.62
N LEU A 171 -3.16 6.95 -4.51
CA LEU A 171 -4.09 6.64 -5.62
C LEU A 171 -5.50 6.35 -5.09
N ILE A 172 -5.60 5.57 -4.02
CA ILE A 172 -6.88 5.17 -3.44
C ILE A 172 -7.51 6.32 -2.63
N SER A 173 -6.78 6.87 -1.66
CA SER A 173 -7.29 7.85 -0.71
C SER A 173 -7.64 9.20 -1.32
N ARG A 174 -6.99 9.56 -2.45
CA ARG A 174 -7.24 10.81 -3.16
C ARG A 174 -8.16 10.65 -4.36
N ASP A 175 -8.83 9.51 -4.51
CA ASP A 175 -9.82 9.27 -5.56
C ASP A 175 -9.24 9.40 -6.99
N TYR A 176 -8.08 8.76 -7.22
CA TYR A 176 -7.60 8.55 -8.59
C TYR A 176 -8.43 7.46 -9.29
N SER A 177 -8.63 7.63 -10.60
CA SER A 177 -9.35 6.65 -11.41
C SER A 177 -8.55 5.36 -11.55
N LEU A 178 -8.90 4.32 -10.79
CA LEU A 178 -8.28 2.99 -10.96
C LEU A 178 -8.70 2.28 -12.25
N GLY A 179 -9.85 2.64 -12.83
CA GLY A 179 -10.40 2.01 -14.03
C GLY A 179 -10.63 0.49 -13.86
N PRO A 180 -10.34 -0.33 -14.90
CA PRO A 180 -10.43 -1.78 -14.82
C PRO A 180 -9.29 -2.42 -14.00
N PHE A 181 -8.28 -1.65 -13.60
CA PHE A 181 -7.01 -2.17 -13.06
C PHE A 181 -7.03 -2.45 -11.55
N VAL A 182 -8.20 -2.75 -10.98
CA VAL A 182 -8.32 -2.98 -9.52
C VAL A 182 -7.60 -4.26 -9.12
N GLU A 183 -7.82 -5.32 -9.90
CA GLU A 183 -7.21 -6.62 -9.67
C GLU A 183 -5.70 -6.53 -9.83
N GLU A 184 -5.22 -5.91 -10.90
CA GLU A 184 -3.78 -5.75 -11.16
C GLU A 184 -3.09 -4.87 -10.10
N LEU A 185 -3.76 -3.82 -9.61
CA LEU A 185 -3.25 -3.01 -8.49
C LEU A 185 -3.21 -3.82 -7.19
N PHE A 186 -4.19 -4.68 -6.97
CA PHE A 186 -4.19 -5.61 -5.84
C PHE A 186 -3.07 -6.65 -5.98
N GLU A 187 -2.88 -7.26 -7.14
CA GLU A 187 -1.85 -8.28 -7.39
C GLU A 187 -0.43 -7.73 -7.14
N VAL A 188 -0.13 -6.54 -7.69
CA VAL A 188 1.21 -5.94 -7.54
C VAL A 188 1.52 -5.54 -6.09
N THR A 189 0.50 -5.38 -5.24
CA THR A 189 0.69 -5.05 -3.82
C THR A 189 0.60 -6.27 -2.89
N SER A 190 -0.32 -7.19 -3.16
CA SER A 190 -0.59 -8.35 -2.31
C SER A 190 0.52 -9.41 -2.39
N CYS A 191 1.32 -9.42 -3.46
CA CYS A 191 2.46 -10.33 -3.62
C CYS A 191 3.54 -10.19 -2.51
N TYR A 192 3.53 -9.07 -1.77
CA TYR A 192 4.40 -8.84 -0.62
C TYR A 192 3.86 -9.40 0.70
N PHE A 193 2.69 -10.05 0.71
CA PHE A 193 2.03 -10.53 1.92
C PHE A 193 2.23 -12.04 2.16
N PRO A 194 2.65 -12.48 3.37
CA PRO A 194 3.13 -11.65 4.47
C PRO A 194 4.54 -11.11 4.19
N ILE A 195 4.90 -9.99 4.82
CA ILE A 195 6.23 -9.40 4.66
C ILE A 195 7.28 -10.32 5.29
N ASP A 196 8.13 -10.89 4.44
CA ASP A 196 9.34 -11.61 4.80
C ASP A 196 10.57 -10.70 4.60
N PHE A 197 10.87 -9.90 5.62
CA PHE A 197 11.99 -8.97 5.61
C PHE A 197 12.78 -9.06 6.92
N THR A 198 14.09 -9.22 6.79
CA THR A 198 15.04 -9.13 7.90
C THR A 198 15.96 -7.93 7.68
N PRO A 199 15.87 -6.90 8.53
CA PRO A 199 16.76 -5.74 8.42
C PRO A 199 18.24 -6.13 8.50
N PRO A 200 19.11 -5.56 7.66
CA PRO A 200 20.56 -5.72 7.81
C PRO A 200 21.04 -5.24 9.19
N PRO A 201 22.03 -5.91 9.83
CA PRO A 201 22.50 -5.57 11.18
C PRO A 201 22.97 -4.13 11.39
N ASN A 202 23.37 -3.45 10.30
CA ASN A 202 23.85 -2.06 10.30
C ASN A 202 23.14 -1.26 9.20
N ASP A 203 21.81 -1.38 9.07
CA ASP A 203 21.06 -0.59 8.10
C ASP A 203 21.16 0.92 8.44
N PRO A 204 21.83 1.74 7.62
CA PRO A 204 21.94 3.18 7.86
C PRO A 204 20.58 3.90 7.75
N HIS A 205 19.58 3.28 7.13
CA HIS A 205 18.23 3.85 6.98
C HIS A 205 17.27 3.44 8.09
N GLY A 206 17.60 2.40 8.85
CA GLY A 206 16.84 1.95 10.02
C GLY A 206 15.45 1.38 9.73
N ILE A 207 15.16 0.96 8.48
CA ILE A 207 13.84 0.43 8.13
C ILE A 207 13.64 -0.93 8.79
N GLN A 208 12.56 -1.06 9.55
CA GLN A 208 12.17 -2.29 10.23
C GLN A 208 11.12 -3.07 9.42
N ARG A 209 11.02 -4.37 9.72
CA ARG A 209 9.97 -5.23 9.17
C ARG A 209 8.56 -4.68 9.43
N GLU A 210 8.35 -4.15 10.64
CA GLU A 210 7.05 -3.58 11.04
C GLU A 210 6.66 -2.37 10.18
N ASP A 211 7.62 -1.54 9.75
CA ASP A 211 7.34 -0.37 8.89
C ASP A 211 6.72 -0.79 7.54
N LEU A 212 7.22 -1.89 6.97
CA LEU A 212 6.70 -2.47 5.74
C LEU A 212 5.33 -3.13 5.95
N ILE A 213 5.16 -3.88 7.05
CA ILE A 213 3.88 -4.51 7.40
C ILE A 213 2.78 -3.45 7.55
N LEU A 214 3.05 -2.39 8.33
CA LEU A 214 2.09 -1.32 8.56
C LEU A 214 1.78 -0.55 7.27
N SER A 215 2.79 -0.28 6.43
CA SER A 215 2.59 0.39 5.15
C SER A 215 1.76 -0.44 4.17
N LEU A 216 2.03 -1.74 4.08
CA LEU A 216 1.25 -2.65 3.24
C LEU A 216 -0.18 -2.79 3.77
N ARG A 217 -0.37 -2.91 5.09
CA ARG A 217 -1.70 -2.95 5.71
C ARG A 217 -2.50 -1.69 5.41
N ALA A 218 -1.88 -0.51 5.49
CA ALA A 218 -2.53 0.75 5.15
C ALA A 218 -3.03 0.75 3.70
N VAL A 219 -2.27 0.18 2.77
CA VAL A 219 -2.70 0.02 1.36
C VAL A 219 -3.85 -0.99 1.24
N LEU A 220 -3.65 -2.23 1.71
CA LEU A 220 -4.60 -3.32 1.50
C LEU A 220 -5.95 -3.05 2.19
N ALA A 221 -5.94 -2.36 3.33
CA ALA A 221 -7.15 -1.99 4.07
C ALA A 221 -7.70 -0.60 3.70
N SER A 222 -7.21 0.08 2.66
CA SER A 222 -7.66 1.45 2.32
C SER A 222 -8.96 1.51 1.51
N THR A 223 -9.41 0.39 0.92
CA THR A 223 -10.60 0.38 0.05
C THR A 223 -11.40 -0.93 0.11
N PRO A 224 -12.74 -0.86 0.14
CA PRO A 224 -13.60 -2.04 -0.03
C PRO A 224 -13.49 -2.68 -1.41
N ARG A 225 -12.93 -1.99 -2.41
CA ARG A 225 -12.71 -2.54 -3.76
C ARG A 225 -11.74 -3.72 -3.79
N PHE A 226 -10.94 -3.89 -2.74
CA PHE A 226 -10.05 -5.05 -2.61
C PHE A 226 -10.69 -6.22 -1.89
N ALA A 227 -11.92 -6.10 -1.37
CA ALA A 227 -12.49 -7.12 -0.48
C ALA A 227 -12.60 -8.51 -1.11
N GLU A 228 -13.03 -8.58 -2.37
CA GLU A 228 -13.19 -9.85 -3.10
C GLU A 228 -11.87 -10.60 -3.30
N PHE A 229 -10.73 -9.90 -3.27
CA PHE A 229 -9.40 -10.48 -3.43
C PHE A 229 -8.68 -10.66 -2.09
N LEU A 230 -8.79 -9.67 -1.19
CA LEU A 230 -8.09 -9.65 0.09
C LEU A 230 -8.67 -10.64 1.08
N LEU A 231 -10.00 -10.76 1.20
CA LEU A 231 -10.60 -11.67 2.17
C LEU A 231 -10.21 -13.13 1.94
N PRO A 232 -10.24 -13.67 0.70
CA PRO A 232 -9.68 -15.01 0.41
C PRO A 232 -8.21 -15.15 0.83
N LEU A 233 -7.37 -14.15 0.51
CA LEU A 233 -5.95 -14.17 0.87
C LEU A 233 -5.77 -14.22 2.39
N LEU A 234 -6.49 -13.39 3.15
CA LEU A 234 -6.39 -13.37 4.60
C LEU A 234 -6.84 -14.70 5.21
N ILE A 235 -7.91 -15.31 4.71
CA ILE A 235 -8.37 -16.64 5.14
C ILE A 235 -7.27 -17.67 4.89
N GLU A 236 -6.70 -17.73 3.68
CA GLU A 236 -5.61 -18.65 3.35
C GLU A 236 -4.42 -18.50 4.31
N LYS A 237 -4.05 -17.27 4.65
CA LYS A 237 -2.91 -16.98 5.53
C LYS A 237 -3.19 -17.25 7.00
N VAL A 238 -4.41 -17.02 7.48
CA VAL A 238 -4.86 -17.46 8.83
C VAL A 238 -4.83 -18.98 8.94
N ASP A 239 -5.17 -19.69 7.85
CA ASP A 239 -5.22 -21.14 7.78
C ASP A 239 -3.85 -21.81 7.63
N SER A 240 -2.81 -21.05 7.28
CA SER A 240 -1.43 -21.56 7.19
C SER A 240 -0.80 -21.84 8.55
N GLU A 241 0.22 -22.68 8.64
CA GLU A 241 0.94 -22.94 9.91
C GLU A 241 1.92 -21.82 10.33
N ILE A 242 2.02 -20.73 9.56
CA ILE A 242 3.03 -19.69 9.76
C ILE A 242 2.50 -18.65 10.76
N LEU A 243 3.02 -18.68 11.99
CA LEU A 243 2.57 -17.81 13.09
C LEU A 243 2.54 -16.31 12.74
N SER A 244 3.59 -15.80 12.09
CA SER A 244 3.64 -14.39 11.66
C SER A 244 2.56 -14.07 10.64
N ALA A 245 2.30 -14.97 9.68
CA ALA A 245 1.26 -14.80 8.69
C ALA A 245 -0.13 -14.75 9.34
N LYS A 246 -0.39 -15.59 10.35
CA LYS A 246 -1.65 -15.56 11.12
C LYS A 246 -1.87 -14.21 11.79
N LEU A 247 -0.86 -13.70 12.49
CA LEU A 247 -0.92 -12.40 13.18
C LEU A 247 -1.14 -11.26 12.18
N ASP A 248 -0.33 -11.19 11.13
CA ASP A 248 -0.43 -10.14 10.11
C ASP A 248 -1.82 -10.16 9.44
N SER A 249 -2.39 -11.35 9.23
CA SER A 249 -3.70 -11.51 8.60
C SER A 249 -4.86 -11.06 9.48
N LEU A 250 -4.87 -11.47 10.76
CA LEU A 250 -5.91 -11.06 11.72
C LEU A 250 -5.86 -9.55 12.00
N GLN A 251 -4.66 -8.98 12.11
CA GLN A 251 -4.49 -7.54 12.28
C GLN A 251 -4.91 -6.75 11.03
N THR A 252 -4.64 -7.29 9.85
CA THR A 252 -5.10 -6.68 8.58
C THR A 252 -6.62 -6.79 8.43
N LEU A 253 -7.22 -7.92 8.79
CA LEU A 253 -8.68 -8.09 8.82
C LEU A 253 -9.35 -7.09 9.76
N ASN A 254 -8.78 -6.87 10.96
CA ASN A 254 -9.23 -5.84 11.89
C ASN A 254 -9.22 -4.44 11.26
N ALA A 255 -8.13 -4.09 10.55
CA ALA A 255 -8.03 -2.82 9.83
C ALA A 255 -9.08 -2.70 8.71
N CYS A 256 -9.34 -3.79 7.96
CA CYS A 256 -10.34 -3.80 6.90
C CYS A 256 -11.76 -3.58 7.45
N CYS A 257 -12.09 -4.13 8.62
CA CYS A 257 -13.40 -3.96 9.26
C CYS A 257 -13.72 -2.51 9.65
N ALA A 258 -12.75 -1.60 9.63
CA ALA A 258 -12.97 -0.17 9.82
C ALA A 258 -13.57 0.51 8.57
N VAL A 259 -13.33 -0.04 7.37
CA VAL A 259 -13.76 0.55 6.09
C VAL A 259 -14.72 -0.32 5.28
N TYR A 260 -14.77 -1.63 5.55
CA TYR A 260 -15.68 -2.55 4.87
C TYR A 260 -17.11 -2.42 5.43
N GLY A 261 -18.07 -2.88 4.64
CA GLY A 261 -19.45 -3.04 5.06
C GLY A 261 -19.89 -4.49 4.97
N GLN A 262 -21.18 -4.69 5.18
CA GLN A 262 -21.82 -6.00 5.10
C GLN A 262 -21.72 -6.64 3.71
N LYS A 263 -21.82 -5.85 2.63
CA LYS A 263 -21.84 -6.34 1.25
C LYS A 263 -20.55 -7.08 0.92
N GLU A 264 -19.42 -6.49 1.29
CA GLU A 264 -18.08 -7.00 1.02
C GLU A 264 -17.79 -8.28 1.80
N LEU A 265 -18.29 -8.36 3.03
CA LEU A 265 -18.04 -9.49 3.93
C LEU A 265 -18.95 -10.70 3.66
N LYS A 266 -20.16 -10.48 3.11
CA LYS A 266 -21.25 -11.45 3.03
C LYS A 266 -20.82 -12.85 2.62
N ASP A 267 -20.12 -12.96 1.49
CA ASP A 267 -19.77 -14.25 0.88
C ASP A 267 -18.64 -14.98 1.63
N PHE A 268 -17.88 -14.25 2.46
CA PHE A 268 -16.72 -14.77 3.19
C PHE A 268 -16.95 -14.97 4.68
N LEU A 269 -18.05 -14.43 5.24
CA LEU A 269 -18.36 -14.50 6.69
C LEU A 269 -18.29 -15.93 7.27
N PRO A 270 -18.85 -16.97 6.64
CA PRO A 270 -18.78 -18.32 7.21
C PRO A 270 -17.34 -18.84 7.32
N SER A 271 -16.53 -18.61 6.29
CA SER A 271 -15.13 -19.03 6.25
C SER A 271 -14.28 -18.24 7.25
N LEU A 272 -14.47 -16.92 7.32
CA LEU A 272 -13.80 -16.06 8.31
C LEU A 272 -14.08 -16.53 9.74
N TRP A 273 -15.35 -16.81 10.05
CA TRP A 273 -15.74 -17.36 11.34
C TRP A 273 -15.07 -18.71 11.63
N ALA A 274 -15.10 -19.64 10.67
CA ALA A 274 -14.50 -20.95 10.83
C ALA A 274 -12.99 -20.86 11.13
N SER A 275 -12.27 -20.01 10.40
CA SER A 275 -10.83 -19.77 10.60
C SER A 275 -10.53 -19.13 11.95
N ILE A 276 -11.24 -18.05 12.33
CA ILE A 276 -11.05 -17.38 13.62
C ILE A 276 -11.36 -18.34 14.78
N ARG A 277 -12.48 -19.06 14.70
CA ARG A 277 -12.86 -20.06 15.69
C ARG A 277 -11.75 -21.10 15.82
N ARG A 278 -11.31 -21.70 14.71
CA ARG A 278 -10.25 -22.73 14.73
C ARG A 278 -9.01 -22.22 15.46
N GLU A 279 -8.54 -21.02 15.16
CA GLU A 279 -7.35 -20.46 15.79
C GLU A 279 -7.52 -20.22 17.29
N VAL A 280 -8.67 -19.68 17.74
CA VAL A 280 -8.93 -19.47 19.17
C VAL A 280 -8.98 -20.80 19.96
N PHE A 281 -9.41 -21.89 19.34
CA PHE A 281 -9.39 -23.22 19.98
C PHE A 281 -8.02 -23.90 19.97
N GLN A 282 -7.22 -23.69 18.92
CA GLN A 282 -6.03 -24.50 18.66
C GLN A 282 -4.71 -23.80 18.99
N THR A 283 -4.68 -22.47 18.96
CA THR A 283 -3.43 -21.73 19.10
C THR A 283 -2.87 -21.80 20.52
N ALA A 284 -1.55 -21.98 20.63
CA ALA A 284 -0.82 -21.78 21.88
C ALA A 284 -0.34 -20.33 22.07
N SER A 285 -0.50 -19.48 21.04
CA SER A 285 -0.06 -18.08 21.06
C SER A 285 -1.19 -17.18 21.56
N GLU A 286 -1.01 -16.62 22.77
CA GLU A 286 -1.94 -15.64 23.36
C GLU A 286 -2.16 -14.43 22.43
N ARG A 287 -1.16 -14.06 21.62
CA ARG A 287 -1.27 -12.97 20.64
C ARG A 287 -2.24 -13.32 19.50
N VAL A 288 -2.17 -14.55 18.98
CA VAL A 288 -3.10 -15.01 17.92
C VAL A 288 -4.51 -15.10 18.48
N GLU A 289 -4.66 -15.61 19.70
CA GLU A 289 -5.95 -15.66 20.38
C GLU A 289 -6.55 -14.25 20.53
N ALA A 290 -5.76 -13.29 21.02
CA ALA A 290 -6.19 -11.91 21.19
C ALA A 290 -6.57 -11.24 19.86
N ASP A 291 -5.74 -11.37 18.82
CA ASP A 291 -6.02 -10.79 17.51
C ASP A 291 -7.23 -11.47 16.82
N GLY A 292 -7.45 -12.77 17.06
CA GLY A 292 -8.62 -13.51 16.60
C GLY A 292 -9.92 -13.06 17.26
N LEU A 293 -9.91 -12.88 18.58
CA LEU A 293 -11.05 -12.33 19.32
C LEU A 293 -11.34 -10.88 18.90
N ALA A 294 -10.31 -10.07 18.69
CA ALA A 294 -10.45 -8.71 18.16
C ALA A 294 -11.07 -8.72 16.74
N ALA A 295 -10.65 -9.65 15.87
CA ALA A 295 -11.21 -9.80 14.54
C ALA A 295 -12.70 -10.16 14.58
N LEU A 296 -13.10 -11.09 15.45
CA LEU A 296 -14.51 -11.44 15.65
C LEU A 296 -15.33 -10.24 16.15
N HIS A 297 -14.79 -9.48 17.10
CA HIS A 297 -15.41 -8.26 17.59
C HIS A 297 -15.60 -7.24 16.46
N SER A 298 -14.54 -6.97 15.68
CA SER A 298 -14.57 -6.01 14.58
C SER A 298 -15.54 -6.41 13.46
N LEU A 299 -15.60 -7.70 13.12
CA LEU A 299 -16.58 -8.25 12.17
C LEU A 299 -18.00 -8.03 12.66
N THR A 300 -18.28 -8.42 13.91
CA THR A 300 -19.62 -8.27 14.51
C THR A 300 -20.02 -6.80 14.60
N ALA A 301 -19.09 -5.92 14.97
CA ALA A 301 -19.30 -4.48 14.99
C ALA A 301 -19.62 -3.94 13.58
N CYS A 302 -18.89 -4.37 12.56
CA CYS A 302 -19.14 -4.01 11.16
C CYS A 302 -20.56 -4.38 10.69
N LEU A 303 -20.99 -5.61 10.98
CA LEU A 303 -22.35 -6.08 10.65
C LEU A 303 -23.41 -5.28 11.41
N SER A 304 -23.19 -4.99 12.70
CA SER A 304 -24.15 -4.24 13.52
C SER A 304 -24.40 -2.81 13.04
N ARG A 305 -23.40 -2.15 12.45
CA ARG A 305 -23.54 -0.79 11.88
C ARG A 305 -24.37 -0.80 10.59
N SER A 306 -24.40 -1.91 9.87
CA SER A 306 -25.02 -2.00 8.54
C SER A 306 -26.55 -2.12 8.59
N VAL A 307 -27.11 -2.63 9.70
CA VAL A 307 -28.56 -2.84 9.85
C VAL A 307 -29.37 -1.53 9.95
N LEU A 308 -28.70 -0.39 10.19
CA LEU A 308 -29.36 0.92 10.20
C LEU A 308 -29.61 1.47 8.78
N ARG A 309 -29.15 0.78 7.72
CA ARG A 309 -29.38 1.17 6.33
C ARG A 309 -30.66 0.52 5.82
N ALA A 310 -31.62 1.34 5.36
CA ALA A 310 -33.01 0.95 5.09
C ALA A 310 -33.20 -0.23 4.10
N ASP A 311 -32.20 -0.51 3.25
CA ASP A 311 -32.26 -1.52 2.19
C ASP A 311 -31.30 -2.71 2.39
N ALA A 312 -30.62 -2.81 3.54
CA ALA A 312 -29.66 -3.88 3.80
C ALA A 312 -30.33 -5.12 4.40
N GLU A 313 -30.05 -6.30 3.84
CA GLU A 313 -30.37 -7.59 4.47
C GLU A 313 -29.74 -7.65 5.87
N ASP A 314 -30.39 -8.19 6.89
CA ASP A 314 -29.77 -8.28 8.21
C ASP A 314 -28.90 -9.54 8.32
N LEU A 315 -27.60 -9.39 8.08
CA LEU A 315 -26.64 -10.49 8.24
C LEU A 315 -26.15 -10.67 9.69
N LEU A 316 -26.45 -9.73 10.60
CA LEU A 316 -25.96 -9.83 11.97
C LEU A 316 -26.63 -11.02 12.67
N ASP A 317 -27.95 -11.11 12.63
CA ASP A 317 -28.70 -12.12 13.37
C ASP A 317 -28.34 -13.55 12.91
N SER A 318 -28.21 -13.76 11.61
CA SER A 318 -27.82 -15.07 11.05
C SER A 318 -26.38 -15.44 11.41
N PHE A 319 -25.45 -14.47 11.36
CA PHE A 319 -24.07 -14.66 11.78
C PHE A 319 -23.96 -15.01 13.28
N LEU A 320 -24.65 -14.28 14.15
CA LEU A 320 -24.66 -14.55 15.59
C LEU A 320 -25.30 -15.90 15.91
N SER A 321 -26.37 -16.27 15.20
CA SER A 321 -27.02 -17.58 15.35
C SER A 321 -26.06 -18.73 15.00
N ASN A 322 -25.26 -18.58 13.93
CA ASN A 322 -24.24 -19.57 13.56
C ASN A 322 -23.15 -19.70 14.64
N ILE A 323 -22.67 -18.57 15.19
CA ILE A 323 -21.70 -18.57 16.29
C ILE A 323 -22.27 -19.31 17.52
N LEU A 324 -23.51 -18.99 17.89
CA LEU A 324 -24.20 -19.62 19.02
C LEU A 324 -24.34 -21.13 18.81
N GLN A 325 -24.74 -21.56 17.63
CA GLN A 325 -24.89 -22.98 17.29
C GLN A 325 -23.56 -23.74 17.41
N ASP A 326 -22.49 -23.20 16.84
CA ASP A 326 -21.15 -23.81 16.88
C ASP A 326 -20.57 -23.87 18.30
N CYS A 327 -20.87 -22.87 19.15
CA CYS A 327 -20.37 -22.83 20.52
C CYS A 327 -21.24 -23.61 21.51
N ARG A 328 -22.53 -23.83 21.20
CA ARG A 328 -23.50 -24.45 22.11
C ARG A 328 -23.08 -25.83 22.59
N HIS A 329 -22.57 -26.67 21.69
CA HIS A 329 -22.15 -28.03 22.05
C HIS A 329 -21.01 -28.00 23.07
N HIS A 330 -19.99 -27.17 22.84
CA HIS A 330 -18.85 -27.02 23.73
C HIS A 330 -19.23 -26.43 25.10
N LEU A 331 -20.21 -25.52 25.18
CA LEU A 331 -20.70 -24.98 26.46
C LEU A 331 -21.47 -26.01 27.29
N CYS A 332 -22.08 -27.00 26.64
CA CYS A 332 -22.91 -28.00 27.29
C CYS A 332 -22.13 -29.25 27.71
N GLU A 333 -20.87 -29.37 27.29
CA GLU A 333 -20.00 -30.48 27.66
C GLU A 333 -19.37 -30.26 29.04
N PRO A 334 -19.13 -31.34 29.81
CA PRO A 334 -18.48 -31.25 31.11
C PRO A 334 -16.98 -30.88 31.01
N ASP A 335 -16.38 -30.94 29.82
CA ASP A 335 -14.98 -30.59 29.62
C ASP A 335 -14.78 -29.07 29.57
N MET A 336 -14.27 -28.52 30.68
CA MET A 336 -13.98 -27.10 30.83
C MET A 336 -12.93 -26.57 29.83
N LYS A 337 -12.13 -27.43 29.19
CA LYS A 337 -11.13 -26.99 28.20
C LYS A 337 -11.77 -26.40 26.95
N LEU A 338 -12.94 -26.89 26.53
CA LEU A 338 -13.66 -26.41 25.35
C LEU A 338 -14.66 -25.30 25.69
N VAL A 339 -15.14 -25.26 26.93
CA VAL A 339 -16.05 -24.22 27.44
C VAL A 339 -15.38 -22.84 27.40
N TRP A 340 -14.15 -22.71 27.88
CA TRP A 340 -13.49 -21.40 28.02
C TRP A 340 -13.23 -20.68 26.68
N PRO A 341 -12.63 -21.30 25.66
CA PRO A 341 -12.46 -20.67 24.35
C PRO A 341 -13.80 -20.26 23.72
N SER A 342 -14.82 -21.12 23.85
CA SER A 342 -16.20 -20.82 23.38
C SER A 342 -16.77 -19.58 24.06
N ALA A 343 -16.63 -19.49 25.39
CA ALA A 343 -17.10 -18.35 26.16
C ALA A 343 -16.39 -17.05 25.75
N LYS A 344 -15.07 -17.09 25.52
CA LYS A 344 -14.31 -15.93 25.03
C LYS A 344 -14.79 -15.46 23.65
N LEU A 345 -15.03 -16.37 22.72
CA LEU A 345 -15.59 -16.06 21.39
C LEU A 345 -16.95 -15.37 21.50
N LEU A 346 -17.85 -15.93 22.30
CA LEU A 346 -19.19 -15.37 22.53
C LEU A 346 -19.11 -13.99 23.21
N GLN A 347 -18.21 -13.81 24.18
CA GLN A 347 -17.98 -12.51 24.82
C GLN A 347 -17.43 -11.47 23.84
N ALA A 348 -16.49 -11.85 22.96
CA ALA A 348 -15.94 -10.94 21.96
C ALA A 348 -17.01 -10.46 20.97
N ALA A 349 -17.85 -11.38 20.45
CA ALA A 349 -18.97 -11.04 19.59
C ALA A 349 -20.04 -10.20 20.33
N ALA A 350 -20.40 -10.57 21.57
CA ALA A 350 -21.35 -9.83 22.39
C ALA A 350 -20.87 -8.40 22.67
N GLY A 351 -19.58 -8.24 22.98
CA GLY A 351 -18.97 -6.95 23.28
C GLY A 351 -18.92 -5.97 22.10
N ALA A 352 -19.23 -6.42 20.88
CA ALA A 352 -19.14 -5.60 19.67
C ALA A 352 -20.27 -4.57 19.51
N SER A 353 -21.47 -4.86 20.03
CA SER A 353 -22.60 -3.93 20.02
C SER A 353 -23.67 -4.33 21.04
N ALA A 354 -24.51 -3.37 21.46
CA ALA A 354 -25.62 -3.66 22.37
C ALA A 354 -26.58 -4.73 21.80
N ARG A 355 -26.84 -4.69 20.49
CA ARG A 355 -27.69 -5.68 19.80
C ARG A 355 -27.09 -7.08 19.82
N ALA A 356 -25.79 -7.19 19.51
CA ALA A 356 -25.11 -8.49 19.56
C ALA A 356 -25.07 -9.05 20.98
N CYS A 357 -24.85 -8.19 21.98
CA CYS A 357 -24.88 -8.55 23.39
C CYS A 357 -26.25 -9.10 23.81
N ASP A 358 -27.33 -8.38 23.50
CA ASP A 358 -28.69 -8.80 23.84
C ASP A 358 -29.05 -10.15 23.21
N HIS A 359 -28.73 -10.33 21.92
CA HIS A 359 -28.95 -11.58 21.21
C HIS A 359 -28.16 -12.75 21.81
N ILE A 360 -26.87 -12.57 22.07
CA ILE A 360 -26.01 -13.62 22.62
C ILE A 360 -26.42 -13.95 24.07
N THR A 361 -26.55 -12.95 24.93
CA THR A 361 -26.84 -13.16 26.36
C THR A 361 -28.20 -13.83 26.59
N SER A 362 -29.22 -13.43 25.82
CA SER A 362 -30.55 -14.06 25.87
C SER A 362 -30.53 -15.55 25.53
N ASN A 363 -29.60 -15.99 24.68
CA ASN A 363 -29.45 -17.39 24.28
C ASN A 363 -28.47 -18.19 25.17
N VAL A 364 -27.43 -17.54 25.69
CA VAL A 364 -26.34 -18.22 26.44
C VAL A 364 -26.63 -18.31 27.94
N LEU A 365 -27.24 -17.30 28.56
CA LEU A 365 -27.49 -17.30 30.01
C LEU A 365 -28.34 -18.49 30.49
N PRO A 366 -29.43 -18.88 29.80
CA PRO A 366 -30.20 -20.06 30.19
C PRO A 366 -29.35 -21.35 30.20
N LEU A 367 -28.46 -21.51 29.21
CA LEU A 367 -27.59 -22.68 29.10
C LEU A 367 -26.58 -22.73 30.26
N LEU A 368 -25.97 -21.60 30.59
CA LEU A 368 -25.02 -21.51 31.70
C LEU A 368 -25.69 -21.75 33.06
N LEU A 369 -26.90 -21.25 33.27
CA LEU A 369 -27.67 -21.52 34.49
C LEU A 369 -28.04 -23.01 34.63
N GLU A 370 -28.44 -23.65 33.53
CA GLU A 370 -28.72 -25.09 33.53
C GLU A 370 -27.48 -25.91 33.86
N GLN A 371 -26.32 -25.58 33.28
CA GLN A 371 -25.06 -26.26 33.57
C GLN A 371 -24.58 -26.02 35.00
N PHE A 372 -24.71 -24.79 35.51
CA PHE A 372 -24.38 -24.46 36.90
C PHE A 372 -25.16 -25.32 37.89
N HIS A 373 -26.47 -25.50 37.66
CA HIS A 373 -27.30 -26.35 38.52
C HIS A 373 -27.00 -27.86 38.37
N LYS A 374 -26.59 -28.32 37.19
CA LYS A 374 -26.18 -29.72 36.96
C LYS A 374 -24.89 -30.10 37.69
N HIS A 375 -23.95 -29.16 37.82
CA HIS A 375 -22.67 -29.37 38.51
C HIS A 375 -22.70 -29.04 40.01
N GLY A 376 -23.79 -28.42 40.50
CA GLY A 376 -24.00 -28.14 41.92
C GLY A 376 -24.63 -29.30 42.72
N GLN A 377 -25.04 -30.37 42.04
CA GLN A 377 -25.42 -31.68 42.62
C GLN A 377 -24.26 -32.65 42.48
#